data_AF-A0A9E7GEH8-F1
#
_entry.id   AF-A0A9E7GEH8-F1
#
_cell.length_a   1.000
_cell.length_b   1.000
_cell.length_c   1.000
_cell.angle_alpha   90.00
_cell.angle_beta   90.00
_cell.angle_gamma   90.00
#
_symmetry.space_group_name_H-M   'P 1'
#
loop_
_entity.id
_entity.type
_entity.pdbx_description
1 polymer ?
#
loop_
_entity_poly.entity_id
_entity_poly.type
_entity_poly.pdbx_seq_one_letter_code
_entity_poly.pdbx_strand_id
1 'polypeptide(L)'
;MASSLRLLCALLLLLCSIHGGRGQPCSTSDISVEQRKTGATVEGQAEYEVTVSNTCDCPQSKVMMLCYGLSSVEAVDPRAIKPVNAKLCAVAEGRPLSKGTPVKFKYAWKTPKDFPVVSTEIRC
;
A
#
# COMPACT_ATOMS: atom_id res chain seq x y z
N MET A 1 -31.24 39.38 28.17
CA MET A 1 -29.81 39.00 28.20
C MET A 1 -29.56 37.52 28.52
N ALA A 2 -30.56 36.72 28.92
CA ALA A 2 -30.38 35.28 29.20
C ALA A 2 -30.59 34.37 27.96
N SER A 3 -31.34 34.83 26.95
CA SER A 3 -31.66 34.03 25.75
C SER A 3 -30.47 33.90 24.79
N SER A 4 -29.73 34.99 24.59
CA SER A 4 -28.50 35.02 23.77
C SER A 4 -27.40 34.09 24.30
N LEU A 5 -27.28 33.95 25.62
CA LEU A 5 -26.30 33.07 26.26
C LEU A 5 -26.60 31.58 26.02
N ARG A 6 -27.89 31.21 25.94
CA ARG A 6 -28.34 29.83 25.67
C ARG A 6 -28.06 29.43 24.21
N LEU A 7 -28.28 30.35 23.28
CA LEU A 7 -27.98 30.16 21.85
C LEU A 7 -26.46 29.98 21.61
N LEU A 8 -25.63 30.77 22.29
CA LEU A 8 -24.17 30.64 22.24
C LEU A 8 -23.67 29.30 22.79
N CYS A 9 -24.19 28.85 23.94
CA CYS A 9 -23.83 27.54 24.50
C CYS A 9 -24.26 26.37 23.60
N ALA A 10 -25.43 26.44 22.97
CA ALA A 10 -25.88 25.41 22.03
C ALA A 10 -24.99 25.31 20.78
N LEU A 11 -24.50 26.45 20.26
CA LEU A 11 -23.62 26.49 19.10
C LEU A 11 -22.22 25.90 19.42
N LEU A 12 -21.69 26.16 20.61
CA LEU A 12 -20.41 25.61 21.10
C LEU A 12 -20.47 24.08 21.29
N LEU A 13 -21.61 23.54 21.77
CA LEU A 13 -21.80 22.09 21.90
C LEU A 13 -21.91 21.38 20.54
N LEU A 14 -22.47 22.04 19.53
CA LEU A 14 -22.50 21.54 18.14
C LEU A 14 -21.10 21.51 17.51
N LEU A 15 -20.24 22.49 17.82
CA LEU A 15 -18.85 22.54 17.33
C LEU A 15 -17.92 21.54 18.05
N CYS A 16 -18.25 21.06 19.24
CA CYS A 16 -17.52 19.98 19.91
C CYS A 16 -17.91 18.58 19.40
N SER A 17 -18.95 18.45 18.57
CA SER A 17 -19.43 17.14 18.08
C SER A 17 -18.66 16.61 16.86
N ILE A 18 -17.71 17.39 16.33
CA ILE A 18 -16.79 16.94 15.25
C ILE A 18 -15.62 16.13 15.84
N HIS A 19 -15.93 15.15 16.68
CA HIS A 19 -14.94 14.13 17.04
C HIS A 19 -14.71 13.24 15.82
N GLY A 20 -13.44 13.15 15.42
CA GLY A 20 -12.99 12.62 14.14
C GLY A 20 -13.65 11.30 13.74
N GLY A 21 -13.98 11.20 12.46
CA GLY A 21 -14.44 9.95 11.86
C GLY A 21 -13.44 8.85 12.19
N ARG A 22 -13.85 7.92 13.06
CA ARG A 22 -13.14 6.64 13.21
C ARG A 22 -13.37 5.86 11.92
N GLY A 23 -12.54 6.14 10.92
CA GLY A 23 -12.31 5.20 9.83
C GLY A 23 -11.99 3.83 10.42
N GLN A 24 -12.35 2.76 9.72
CA GLN A 24 -11.98 1.42 10.16
C GLN A 24 -10.47 1.36 10.44
N PRO A 25 -10.03 0.66 11.50
CA PRO A 25 -8.61 0.56 11.78
C PRO A 25 -7.90 -0.07 10.59
N CYS A 26 -6.80 0.54 10.15
CA CYS A 26 -5.98 -0.02 9.08
C CYS A 26 -5.49 -1.41 9.45
N SER A 27 -5.20 -2.20 8.43
CA SER A 27 -4.79 -3.59 8.54
C SER A 27 -3.86 -3.97 7.39
N THR A 28 -3.31 -5.18 7.46
CA THR A 28 -2.48 -5.72 6.38
C THR A 28 -3.25 -5.90 5.07
N SER A 29 -4.57 -6.15 5.14
CA SER A 29 -5.43 -6.28 3.96
C SER A 29 -5.69 -4.97 3.23
N ASP A 30 -5.34 -3.83 3.82
CA ASP A 30 -5.39 -2.54 3.15
C ASP A 30 -4.19 -2.29 2.22
N ILE A 31 -3.23 -3.22 2.18
CA ILE A 31 -2.25 -3.27 1.09
C ILE A 31 -2.82 -4.11 -0.04
N SER A 32 -3.21 -3.44 -1.13
CA SER A 32 -3.64 -4.12 -2.35
C SER A 32 -2.46 -4.39 -3.28
N VAL A 33 -2.48 -5.57 -3.90
CA VAL A 33 -1.51 -5.95 -4.92
C VAL A 33 -2.26 -6.34 -6.17
N GLU A 34 -2.09 -5.54 -7.21
CA GLU A 34 -2.69 -5.78 -8.52
C GLU A 34 -1.59 -6.09 -9.53
N GLN A 35 -1.89 -6.95 -10.50
CA GLN A 35 -0.94 -7.31 -11.54
C GLN A 35 -1.67 -7.35 -12.88
N ARG A 36 -0.99 -6.87 -13.93
CA ARG A 36 -1.46 -7.01 -15.31
C ARG A 36 -0.32 -7.39 -16.25
N LYS A 37 -0.65 -8.17 -17.28
CA LYS A 37 0.25 -8.41 -18.41
C LYS A 37 0.38 -7.10 -19.20
N THR A 38 1.60 -6.67 -19.52
CA THR A 38 1.81 -5.38 -20.23
C THR A 38 1.66 -5.50 -21.74
N GLY A 39 1.78 -6.72 -22.26
CA GLY A 39 1.81 -7.01 -23.71
C GLY A 39 3.22 -6.98 -24.31
N ALA A 40 4.21 -6.48 -23.56
CA ALA A 40 5.62 -6.57 -23.95
C ALA A 40 6.19 -7.97 -23.70
N THR A 41 7.28 -8.26 -24.42
CA THR A 41 8.06 -9.49 -24.29
C THR A 41 9.52 -9.12 -24.11
N VAL A 42 10.16 -9.61 -23.05
CA VAL A 42 11.59 -9.41 -22.76
C VAL A 42 12.27 -10.77 -22.76
N GLU A 43 13.29 -10.93 -23.60
CA GLU A 43 14.02 -12.21 -23.78
C GLU A 43 13.08 -13.43 -23.99
N GLY A 44 12.00 -13.23 -24.75
CA GLY A 44 11.01 -14.27 -25.03
C GLY A 44 10.01 -14.57 -23.91
N GLN A 45 10.10 -13.90 -22.76
CA GLN A 45 9.15 -14.01 -21.65
C GLN A 45 8.15 -12.85 -21.65
N ALA A 46 6.93 -13.11 -21.18
CA ALA A 46 5.93 -12.06 -21.04
C ALA A 46 6.31 -11.10 -19.90
N GLU A 47 6.11 -9.81 -20.12
CA GLU A 47 6.28 -8.77 -19.10
C GLU A 47 4.96 -8.54 -18.34
N TYR A 48 5.08 -8.36 -17.03
CA TYR A 48 4.00 -8.07 -16.10
C TYR A 48 4.33 -6.81 -15.30
N GLU A 49 3.34 -5.95 -15.08
CA GLU A 49 3.46 -4.82 -14.15
C GLU A 49 2.66 -5.14 -12.89
N VAL A 50 3.31 -5.00 -11.73
CA VAL A 50 2.72 -5.11 -10.41
C VAL A 50 2.52 -3.70 -9.85
N THR A 51 1.35 -3.45 -9.28
CA THR A 51 1.00 -2.22 -8.57
C THR A 51 0.66 -2.57 -7.12
N VAL A 52 1.46 -2.06 -6.17
CA VAL A 52 1.24 -2.21 -4.74
C VAL A 52 0.71 -0.89 -4.18
N SER A 53 -0.49 -0.91 -3.60
CA SER A 53 -1.16 0.29 -3.11
C SER A 53 -1.59 0.15 -1.66
N ASN A 54 -1.67 1.27 -0.94
CA ASN A 54 -2.32 1.33 0.37
C ASN A 54 -3.71 1.96 0.20
N THR A 55 -4.76 1.27 0.61
CA THR A 55 -6.15 1.74 0.56
C THR A 55 -6.58 2.43 1.85
N CYS A 56 -5.82 2.29 2.93
CA CYS A 56 -6.08 2.96 4.20
C CYS A 56 -5.49 4.38 4.26
N ASP A 57 -6.07 5.25 5.08
CA ASP A 57 -5.63 6.64 5.21
C ASP A 57 -4.29 6.78 5.97
N CYS A 58 -3.97 5.87 6.89
CA CYS A 58 -2.66 5.88 7.54
C CYS A 58 -1.59 5.26 6.63
N PRO A 59 -0.41 5.89 6.52
CA PRO A 59 0.73 5.27 5.85
C PRO A 59 1.09 3.91 6.44
N GLN A 60 1.55 3.01 5.59
CA GLN A 60 1.92 1.64 5.97
C GLN A 60 3.34 1.34 5.50
N SER A 61 4.22 1.04 6.45
CA SER A 61 5.67 0.88 6.22
C SER A 61 6.11 -0.57 6.38
N LYS A 62 7.35 -0.88 5.98
CA LYS A 62 7.91 -2.24 6.05
C LYS A 62 6.97 -3.31 5.49
N VAL A 63 6.32 -3.00 4.36
CA VAL A 63 5.45 -3.94 3.65
C VAL A 63 6.31 -5.10 3.13
N MET A 64 6.04 -6.30 3.64
CA MET A 64 6.72 -7.54 3.27
C MET A 64 5.77 -8.43 2.46
N MET A 65 6.26 -8.95 1.35
CA MET A 65 5.50 -9.86 0.48
C MET A 65 6.28 -11.15 0.24
N LEU A 66 5.57 -12.25 0.01
CA LEU A 66 6.19 -13.45 -0.53
C LEU A 66 6.61 -13.18 -1.98
N CYS A 67 7.87 -13.45 -2.30
CA CYS A 67 8.42 -13.28 -3.64
C CYS A 67 9.38 -14.40 -4.06
N TYR A 68 9.76 -15.32 -3.16
CA TYR A 68 10.64 -16.46 -3.43
C TYR A 68 11.82 -16.13 -4.36
N GLY A 69 12.61 -15.12 -3.98
CA GLY A 69 13.78 -14.67 -4.74
C GLY A 69 13.52 -13.84 -6.00
N LEU A 70 12.25 -13.52 -6.33
CA LEU A 70 11.83 -12.72 -7.49
C LEU A 70 12.56 -13.09 -8.80
N SER A 71 12.06 -14.13 -9.46
CA SER A 71 12.60 -14.57 -10.75
C SER A 71 12.13 -13.67 -11.88
N SER A 72 13.07 -13.08 -12.62
CA SER A 72 12.81 -12.22 -13.77
C SER A 72 13.98 -12.36 -14.75
N VAL A 73 13.69 -12.37 -16.05
CA VAL A 73 14.73 -12.27 -17.09
C VAL A 73 15.13 -10.82 -17.36
N GLU A 74 14.32 -9.86 -16.93
CA GLU A 74 14.70 -8.45 -16.93
C GLU A 74 15.11 -7.98 -15.53
N ALA A 75 15.91 -6.91 -15.47
CA ALA A 75 16.25 -6.27 -14.20
C ALA A 75 15.01 -5.62 -13.56
N VAL A 76 14.67 -6.05 -12.35
CA VAL A 76 13.59 -5.43 -11.57
C VAL A 76 14.17 -4.30 -10.72
N ASP A 77 13.48 -3.16 -10.66
CA ASP A 77 13.91 -2.01 -9.85
C ASP A 77 13.99 -2.39 -8.34
N PRO A 78 15.20 -2.44 -7.75
CA PRO A 78 15.38 -2.81 -6.34
C PRO A 78 14.85 -1.75 -5.36
N ARG A 79 14.55 -0.53 -5.82
CA ARG A 79 13.89 0.49 -4.99
C ARG A 79 12.41 0.19 -4.84
N ALA A 80 11.79 -0.43 -5.84
CA ALA A 80 10.38 -0.80 -5.79
C ALA A 80 10.17 -2.10 -5.02
N ILE A 81 10.99 -3.13 -5.26
CA ILE A 81 10.91 -4.41 -4.57
C ILE A 81 12.28 -5.08 -4.48
N LYS A 82 12.64 -5.57 -3.29
CA LYS A 82 13.94 -6.23 -3.07
C LYS A 82 13.83 -7.47 -2.18
N PRO A 83 14.40 -8.61 -2.57
CA PRO A 83 14.52 -9.77 -1.68
C PRO A 83 15.29 -9.43 -0.41
N VAL A 84 14.73 -9.78 0.74
CA VAL A 84 15.40 -9.67 2.07
C VAL A 84 15.89 -11.02 2.57
N ASN A 85 15.30 -12.11 2.06
CA ASN A 85 15.75 -13.49 2.25
C ASN A 85 15.21 -14.36 1.11
N ALA A 86 15.34 -15.69 1.23
CA ALA A 86 14.91 -16.63 0.20
C ALA A 86 13.40 -16.61 -0.12
N LYS A 87 12.55 -16.07 0.77
CA LYS A 87 11.09 -16.08 0.63
C LYS A 87 10.49 -14.69 0.50
N LEU A 88 10.98 -13.73 1.29
CA LEU A 88 10.37 -12.41 1.47
C LEU A 88 11.08 -11.34 0.64
N CYS A 89 10.28 -10.40 0.14
CA CYS A 89 10.73 -9.15 -0.42
C CYS A 89 10.15 -7.97 0.37
N ALA A 90 10.95 -6.91 0.52
CA ALA A 90 10.50 -5.62 1.01
C ALA A 90 10.07 -4.74 -0.16
N VAL A 91 8.95 -4.02 0.01
CA VAL A 91 8.45 -3.02 -0.96
C VAL A 91 8.97 -1.64 -0.59
N ALA A 92 9.28 -0.81 -1.58
CA ALA A 92 9.71 0.59 -1.41
C ALA A 92 10.88 0.78 -0.43
N GLU A 93 11.80 -0.18 -0.36
CA GLU A 93 12.89 -0.20 0.62
C GLU A 93 12.41 -0.11 2.09
N GLY A 94 11.17 -0.53 2.35
CA GLY A 94 10.51 -0.44 3.66
C GLY A 94 9.94 0.94 4.01
N ARG A 95 10.04 1.93 3.11
CA ARG A 95 9.46 3.27 3.30
C ARG A 95 7.92 3.19 3.43
N PRO A 96 7.27 4.16 4.10
CA PRO A 96 5.81 4.19 4.20
C PRO A 96 5.13 4.37 2.83
N LEU A 97 4.16 3.52 2.53
CA LEU A 97 3.21 3.67 1.43
C LEU A 97 2.03 4.50 1.93
N SER A 98 1.86 5.70 1.38
CA SER A 98 0.70 6.54 1.66
C SER A 98 -0.46 6.19 0.73
N LYS A 99 -1.68 6.53 1.15
CA LYS A 99 -2.85 6.39 0.28
C LYS A 99 -2.66 7.19 -1.01
N GLY A 100 -2.98 6.57 -2.14
CA GLY A 100 -2.88 7.23 -3.45
C GLY A 100 -1.46 7.34 -4.03
N THR A 101 -0.42 6.83 -3.34
CA THR A 101 0.95 6.78 -3.87
C THR A 101 1.40 5.33 -4.07
N PRO A 102 0.94 4.65 -5.13
CA PRO A 102 1.28 3.25 -5.35
C PRO A 102 2.74 3.08 -5.78
N VAL A 103 3.30 1.92 -5.44
CA VAL A 103 4.62 1.47 -5.91
C VAL A 103 4.40 0.54 -7.08
N LYS A 104 5.11 0.76 -8.18
CA LYS A 104 5.02 -0.07 -9.38
C LYS A 104 6.36 -0.67 -9.73
N PHE A 105 6.35 -1.92 -10.16
CA PHE A 105 7.51 -2.57 -10.74
C PHE A 105 7.11 -3.52 -11.85
N LYS A 106 8.05 -3.79 -12.75
CA LYS A 106 7.88 -4.74 -13.84
C LYS A 106 8.80 -5.93 -13.64
N TYR A 107 8.36 -7.08 -14.11
CA TYR A 107 9.18 -8.28 -14.22
C TYR A 107 8.73 -9.08 -15.44
N ALA A 108 9.68 -9.84 -16.01
CA ALA A 108 9.44 -10.67 -17.17
C ALA A 108 9.68 -12.13 -16.81
N TRP A 109 8.65 -12.96 -16.95
CA TRP A 109 8.73 -14.38 -16.62
C TRP A 109 7.74 -15.23 -17.42
N LYS A 110 7.88 -16.56 -17.32
CA LYS A 110 7.06 -17.51 -18.09
C LYS A 110 5.58 -17.45 -17.73
N THR A 111 5.27 -17.23 -16.46
CA THR A 111 3.92 -17.16 -15.91
C THR A 111 3.83 -16.05 -14.88
N PRO A 112 2.62 -15.47 -14.67
CA PRO A 112 2.43 -14.52 -13.59
C PRO A 112 2.75 -15.18 -12.25
N LYS A 113 3.35 -14.40 -11.34
CA LYS A 113 3.71 -14.78 -9.98
C LYS A 113 2.82 -14.05 -9.00
N ASP A 114 2.37 -14.76 -7.98
CA ASP A 114 1.64 -14.19 -6.86
C ASP A 114 2.59 -13.49 -5.89
N PHE A 115 2.14 -12.36 -5.35
CA PHE A 115 2.84 -11.59 -4.34
C PHE A 115 1.97 -11.37 -3.08
N PRO A 116 1.62 -12.43 -2.32
CA PRO A 116 0.85 -12.27 -1.09
C PRO A 116 1.55 -11.35 -0.10
N VAL A 117 0.79 -10.40 0.46
CA VAL A 117 1.26 -9.53 1.55
C VAL A 117 1.31 -10.35 2.84
N VAL A 118 2.46 -10.32 3.51
CA VAL A 118 2.71 -11.08 4.75
C VAL A 118 2.56 -10.18 5.97
N SER A 119 3.14 -8.98 5.92
CA SER A 119 3.12 -8.06 7.05
C SER A 119 3.37 -6.61 6.62
N THR A 120 3.01 -5.70 7.51
CA THR A 120 3.20 -4.25 7.39
C THR A 120 3.15 -3.62 8.79
N GLU A 121 3.78 -2.46 8.94
CA GLU A 121 3.72 -1.63 10.13
C GLU A 121 2.88 -0.39 9.83
N ILE A 122 1.71 -0.31 10.47
CA ILE A 122 0.78 0.82 10.37
C ILE A 122 1.38 2.04 11.07
N ARG A 123 1.35 3.20 10.40
CA ARG A 123 1.86 4.48 10.89
C ARG A 123 0.71 5.50 10.96
N CYS A 124 -0.15 5.33 11.95
CA CYS A 124 -1.02 6.39 12.49
C CYS A 124 -0.32 6.95 13.76
#